data_AF-A0A947EYZ9-F1
#
_entry.id   AF-A0A947EYZ9-F1
#
_cell.length_a   1.000
_cell.length_b   1.000
_cell.length_c   1.000
_cell.angle_alpha   90.00
_cell.angle_beta   90.00
_cell.angle_gamma   90.00
#
_symmetry.space_group_name_H-M   'P 1'
#
loop_
_entity.id
_entity.type
_entity.pdbx_description
1 polymer ?
#
loop_
_entity_poly.entity_id
_entity_poly.type
_entity_poly.pdbx_seq_one_letter_code
_entity_poly.pdbx_strand_id
1 'polypeptide(L)'
;GCLAFDSTRISATGVDFPIDVLLYYSKTKELVEHRYEYSDFQEISNWWQEHLRASVNELPSEWIENIASKLEKVNSKKRSNDAL
;
A
#
# COMPACT_ATOMS: atom_id res chain seq x y z
N GLY A 1 -3.41 5.22 -9.29
CA GLY A 1 -2.77 6.54 -9.32
C GLY A 1 -2.18 6.84 -7.96
N CYS A 2 -2.90 7.60 -7.13
CA CYS A 2 -2.49 8.00 -5.78
C CYS A 2 -2.06 6.83 -4.85
N LEU A 3 -2.87 5.77 -4.77
CA LEU A 3 -2.65 4.69 -3.79
C LEU A 3 -1.39 3.86 -4.09
N ALA A 4 -1.17 3.55 -5.37
CA ALA A 4 0.03 2.87 -5.81
C ALA A 4 1.27 3.76 -5.62
N PHE A 5 1.13 5.07 -5.85
CA PHE A 5 2.20 6.04 -5.59
C PHE A 5 2.56 6.10 -4.10
N ASP A 6 1.58 6.30 -3.21
CA ASP A 6 1.82 6.38 -1.76
C ASP A 6 2.42 5.07 -1.21
N SER A 7 1.92 3.92 -1.67
CA SER A 7 2.49 2.61 -1.32
C SER A 7 3.94 2.46 -1.80
N THR A 8 4.26 2.95 -3.00
CA THR A 8 5.62 2.88 -3.55
C THR A 8 6.56 3.83 -2.83
N ARG A 9 6.12 5.05 -2.49
CA ARG A 9 6.90 6.00 -1.67
C ARG A 9 7.23 5.43 -0.29
N ILE A 10 6.28 4.76 0.35
CA ILE A 10 6.51 4.09 1.64
C ILE A 10 7.49 2.91 1.49
N SER A 11 7.45 2.21 0.37
CA SER A 11 8.20 0.96 0.16
C SER A 11 9.55 1.15 -0.56
N ALA A 12 9.79 2.31 -1.19
CA ALA A 12 10.96 2.60 -2.00
C ALA A 12 11.41 4.05 -1.81
N THR A 13 12.68 4.24 -1.47
CA THR A 13 13.27 5.54 -1.14
C THR A 13 13.46 6.49 -2.33
N GLY A 14 13.14 6.05 -3.55
CA GLY A 14 13.37 6.82 -4.78
C GLY A 14 12.11 7.44 -5.39
N VAL A 15 10.96 7.30 -4.74
CA VAL A 15 9.68 7.86 -5.20
C VAL A 15 9.26 8.93 -4.20
N ASP A 16 9.14 10.18 -4.65
CA ASP A 16 8.73 11.30 -3.80
C ASP A 16 8.02 12.40 -4.59
N PHE A 17 7.48 13.38 -3.88
CA PHE A 17 6.89 14.60 -4.44
C PHE A 17 7.95 15.56 -5.00
N PRO A 18 7.56 16.47 -5.93
CA PRO A 18 6.22 16.64 -6.51
C PRO A 18 5.87 15.56 -7.55
N ILE A 19 4.58 15.42 -7.86
CA ILE A 19 4.08 14.52 -8.92
C ILE A 19 3.44 15.36 -10.02
N ASP A 20 3.88 15.14 -11.26
CA ASP A 20 3.25 15.70 -12.44
C ASP A 20 2.19 14.73 -12.99
N VAL A 21 0.95 15.21 -13.11
CA VAL A 21 -0.20 14.43 -13.58
C VAL A 21 -0.76 15.07 -14.86
N LEU A 22 -0.92 14.23 -15.90
CA LEU A 22 -1.55 14.59 -17.16
C LEU A 22 -2.88 13.84 -17.29
N LEU A 23 -3.98 14.59 -17.44
CA LEU A 23 -5.31 14.06 -17.69
C LEU A 23 -5.67 14.34 -19.15
N TYR A 24 -6.00 13.27 -19.90
CA TYR A 24 -6.43 13.39 -21.29
C TYR A 24 -7.91 13.09 -21.42
N TYR A 25 -8.69 14.07 -21.86
CA TYR A 25 -10.12 13.92 -22.10
C TYR A 25 -10.39 13.55 -23.55
N SER A 26 -10.61 12.24 -23.79
CA SER A 26 -10.65 11.68 -25.15
C SER A 26 -11.77 12.24 -26.04
N LYS A 27 -12.87 12.73 -25.46
CA LYS A 27 -14.02 13.29 -26.19
C LYS A 27 -13.75 14.69 -26.73
N THR A 28 -13.07 15.54 -25.97
CA THR A 28 -12.74 16.93 -26.38
C THR A 28 -11.32 17.05 -26.93
N LYS A 29 -10.50 16.00 -26.80
CA LYS A 29 -9.07 15.99 -27.12
C LYS A 29 -8.26 16.97 -26.27
N GLU A 30 -8.78 17.36 -25.12
CA GLU A 30 -8.12 18.28 -24.20
C GLU A 30 -7.14 17.54 -23.29
N LEU A 31 -6.07 18.25 -22.94
CA LEU A 31 -5.08 17.86 -21.97
C LEU A 31 -5.13 18.84 -20.79
N VAL A 32 -5.17 18.29 -19.58
CA VAL A 32 -5.06 19.07 -18.34
C VAL A 32 -3.83 18.57 -17.60
N GLU A 33 -2.90 19.47 -17.36
CA GLU A 33 -1.66 19.22 -16.63
C GLU A 33 -1.77 19.81 -15.23
N HIS A 34 -1.27 19.06 -14.24
CA HIS A 34 -1.19 19.57 -12.88
C HIS A 34 0.02 18.98 -12.17
N ARG A 35 0.76 19.85 -11.49
CA ARG A 35 1.80 19.46 -10.53
C ARG A 35 1.21 19.47 -9.14
N TYR A 36 1.28 18.33 -8.46
CA TYR A 36 0.85 18.21 -7.09
C TYR A 36 2.04 18.13 -6.14
N GLU A 37 1.93 18.85 -5.03
CA GLU A 37 2.84 18.81 -3.91
C GLU A 37 2.35 17.85 -2.83
N TYR A 38 3.22 17.56 -1.86
CA TYR A 38 2.87 16.70 -0.73
C TYR A 38 1.61 17.17 0.02
N SER A 39 1.46 18.47 0.22
CA SER A 39 0.32 19.07 0.92
C SER A 39 -1.01 18.76 0.25
N ASP A 40 -1.04 18.68 -1.08
CA ASP A 40 -2.26 18.43 -1.84
C ASP A 40 -2.79 17.00 -1.65
N PHE A 41 -1.90 16.09 -1.24
CA PHE A 41 -2.22 14.68 -1.02
C PHE A 41 -2.38 14.29 0.45
N GLN A 42 -2.02 15.16 1.39
CA GLN A 42 -1.96 14.81 2.81
C GLN A 42 -3.32 14.35 3.36
N GLU A 43 -4.41 15.03 3.00
CA GLU A 43 -5.76 14.67 3.47
C GLU A 43 -6.19 13.29 2.99
N ILE A 44 -6.09 13.03 1.67
CA ILE A 44 -6.51 11.76 1.09
C ILE A 44 -5.61 10.60 1.52
N SER A 45 -4.31 10.85 1.66
CA SER A 45 -3.36 9.84 2.16
C SER A 45 -3.67 9.46 3.60
N ASN A 46 -3.94 10.42 4.49
CA ASN A 46 -4.30 10.14 5.87
C ASN A 46 -5.61 9.35 5.97
N TRP A 47 -6.65 9.82 5.28
CA TRP A 47 -7.94 9.13 5.24
C TRP A 47 -7.79 7.67 4.77
N TRP A 48 -6.99 7.45 3.72
CA TRP A 48 -6.74 6.11 3.20
C TRP A 48 -6.00 5.22 4.20
N GLN A 49 -4.95 5.74 4.85
CA GLN A 49 -4.17 4.98 5.83
C GLN A 49 -5.02 4.57 7.03
N GLU A 50 -5.90 5.45 7.50
CA GLU A 50 -6.85 5.14 8.57
C GLU A 50 -7.84 4.04 8.14
N HIS A 51 -8.41 4.18 6.93
CA HIS A 51 -9.37 3.21 6.41
C HIS A 51 -8.73 1.83 6.21
N LEU A 52 -7.52 1.78 5.66
CA LEU A 52 -6.79 0.53 5.45
C LEU A 52 -6.49 -0.18 6.78
N ARG A 53 -6.10 0.57 7.82
CA ARG A 53 -5.91 0.02 9.17
C ARG A 53 -7.20 -0.53 9.75
N ALA A 54 -8.31 0.17 9.58
CA ALA A 54 -9.62 -0.30 10.02
C ALA A 54 -10.01 -1.60 9.29
N SER A 55 -9.88 -1.64 7.96
CA SER A 55 -10.19 -2.84 7.17
C SER A 55 -9.34 -4.04 7.58
N VAL A 56 -8.06 -3.84 7.94
CA VAL A 56 -7.21 -4.92 8.45
C VAL A 56 -7.74 -5.48 9.78
N ASN A 57 -8.23 -4.63 10.67
CA ASN A 57 -8.81 -5.06 11.95
C ASN A 57 -10.14 -5.81 11.78
N GLU A 58 -10.88 -5.52 10.71
CA GLU A 58 -12.14 -6.17 10.36
C GLU A 58 -11.95 -7.50 9.59
N LEU A 59 -10.70 -7.87 9.25
CA LEU A 59 -10.45 -9.13 8.56
C LEU A 59 -10.87 -10.32 9.42
N PRO A 60 -11.56 -11.32 8.85
CA PRO A 60 -11.98 -12.51 9.59
C PRO A 60 -10.79 -13.20 10.27
N SER A 61 -10.97 -13.55 11.55
CA SER A 61 -9.96 -14.22 12.38
C SER A 61 -9.44 -15.51 11.74
N GLU A 62 -10.28 -16.24 11.02
CA GLU A 62 -9.91 -17.46 10.30
C GLU A 62 -8.77 -17.24 9.29
N TRP A 63 -8.71 -16.07 8.64
CA TRP A 63 -7.62 -15.76 7.71
C TRP A 63 -6.31 -15.48 8.46
N ILE A 64 -6.38 -14.75 9.58
CA ILE A 64 -5.22 -14.46 10.44
C ILE A 64 -4.70 -15.75 11.09
N GLU A 65 -5.59 -16.61 11.59
CA GLU A 65 -5.26 -17.91 12.18
C GLU A 65 -4.61 -18.84 11.14
N ASN A 66 -5.10 -18.85 9.90
CA ASN A 66 -4.51 -19.63 8.82
C ASN A 66 -3.09 -19.14 8.45
N ILE A 67 -2.83 -17.83 8.49
CA ILE A 67 -1.48 -17.29 8.28
C ILE A 67 -0.57 -17.59 9.47
N ALA A 68 -1.04 -17.36 10.70
CA ALA A 68 -0.28 -17.64 11.92
C ALA A 68 0.12 -19.12 12.00
N SER A 69 -0.80 -20.04 11.71
CA SER A 69 -0.52 -21.48 11.71
C SER A 69 0.50 -21.90 10.63
N LYS A 70 0.56 -21.19 9.49
CA LYS A 70 1.62 -21.39 8.48
C LYS A 70 2.98 -20.92 8.99
N LEU A 71 3.03 -19.81 9.72
CA LEU A 71 4.27 -19.31 10.34
C LEU A 71 4.80 -20.28 11.42
N GLU A 72 3.91 -20.83 12.26
CA GLU A 72 4.29 -21.83 13.27
C GLU A 72 4.88 -23.11 12.66
N LYS A 73 4.30 -23.60 11.56
CA LYS A 73 4.79 -24.77 10.82
C LYS A 73 6.19 -24.57 10.25
N VAL A 74 6.53 -23.36 9.79
CA VAL A 74 7.87 -23.03 9.30
C VAL A 74 8.88 -23.04 10.44
N ASN A 75 8.49 -22.48 11.60
CA ASN A 75 9.38 -22.37 12.75
C ASN A 75 9.69 -23.73 13.40
N SER A 76 8.72 -24.66 13.43
CA SER A 76 8.93 -26.02 13.95
C SER A 76 9.82 -26.89 13.04
N LYS A 77 9.72 -26.69 11.72
CA LYS A 77 10.54 -27.40 10.72
C LYS A 77 12.01 -26.98 10.80
N LYS A 78 12.28 -25.69 11.02
CA LYS A 78 13.64 -25.15 11.17
C LYS A 78 14.35 -25.72 12.40
N ARG A 79 13.67 -25.75 13.56
CA ARG A 79 14.19 -26.37 14.80
C ARG A 79 14.53 -27.85 14.68
N SER A 80 13.85 -28.58 13.79
CA SER A 80 14.09 -30.01 13.57
C SER A 80 15.28 -30.26 12.64
N ASN A 81 15.55 -29.34 11.70
CA ASN A 81 16.71 -29.41 10.80
C ASN A 81 18.01 -28.92 11.44
N ASP A 82 17.94 -27.98 12.39
CA ASP A 82 19.11 -27.46 13.11
C ASP A 82 19.58 -28.40 14.26
N ALA A 83 18.82 -29.47 14.53
CA ALA A 83 19.09 -30.46 15.58
C ALA A 83 19.75 -31.76 15.06
N LEU A 84 20.19 -31.78 13.80
CA LEU A 84 20.95 -32.84 13.12
C LEU A 84 22.30 -32.30 12.67
#